data_AF-A0A420W0Z4-F1
#
_entry.id   AF-A0A420W0Z4-F1
#
_cell.length_a   1.000
_cell.length_b   1.000
_cell.length_c   1.000
_cell.angle_alpha   90.00
_cell.angle_beta   90.00
_cell.angle_gamma   90.00
#
_symmetry.space_group_name_H-M   'P 1'
#
loop_
_entity.id
_entity.type
_entity.pdbx_description
1 polymer ?
#
loop_
_entity_poly.entity_id
_entity_poly.type
_entity_poly.pdbx_seq_one_letter_code
_entity_poly.pdbx_strand_id
1 'polypeptide(L)'
;MKTTVWFLFFLLGTLSGVAQAQSLVLPLYGEGAQETVTDYMTTTLPSGEILPWFPIPEVVIVRKRVWSSEEARREYLRFRRNVLKVLPYAIYAQKRYDQLDRDLAMTSNKKEHETLVERCENDVKQMFNREIKNMTISQGKILIKLIDRYTGHTSYEMVKEMKGGVSAFFYQGVAKIFGHNLKSAYDPKEDFEIENIIREFERSRPKPVM
;
A
#
# COMPACT_ATOMS: atom_id res chain seq x y z
N MET A 1 14.69 -80.18 18.54
CA MET A 1 14.25 -79.18 17.54
C MET A 1 12.96 -78.50 17.99
N LYS A 2 13.00 -77.50 18.90
CA LYS A 2 11.80 -76.66 19.24
C LYS A 2 12.15 -75.22 19.70
N THR A 3 13.38 -74.75 19.52
CA THR A 3 13.84 -73.44 20.08
C THR A 3 14.07 -72.35 19.03
N THR A 4 14.09 -72.67 17.73
CA THR A 4 14.34 -71.69 16.65
C THR A 4 13.09 -70.94 16.18
N VAL A 5 11.88 -71.42 16.50
CA VAL A 5 10.62 -70.79 16.05
C VAL A 5 10.27 -69.53 16.88
N TRP A 6 10.72 -69.45 18.13
CA TRP A 6 10.41 -68.31 19.00
C TRP A 6 11.22 -67.04 18.67
N PHE A 7 12.43 -67.20 18.12
CA PHE A 7 13.27 -66.07 17.71
C PHE A 7 12.76 -65.38 16.44
N LEU A 8 12.13 -66.13 15.54
CA LEU A 8 11.53 -65.59 14.30
C LEU A 8 10.23 -64.81 14.57
N PHE A 9 9.53 -65.09 15.67
CA PHE A 9 8.34 -64.34 16.07
C PHE A 9 8.68 -63.03 16.80
N PHE A 10 9.84 -62.94 17.45
CA PHE A 10 10.28 -61.72 18.13
C PHE A 10 10.79 -60.65 17.14
N LEU A 11 11.24 -61.05 15.95
CA LEU A 11 11.79 -60.16 14.94
C LEU A 11 10.75 -59.54 13.99
N LEU A 12 9.50 -60.02 14.02
CA LEU A 12 8.39 -59.52 13.19
C LEU A 12 7.48 -58.52 13.93
N GLY A 13 7.68 -58.30 15.23
CA GLY A 13 6.77 -57.53 16.09
C GLY A 13 7.08 -56.05 16.26
N THR A 14 8.15 -55.51 15.67
CA THR A 14 8.66 -54.17 16.02
C THR A 14 8.80 -53.24 14.83
N LEU A 15 7.84 -53.17 13.91
CA LEU A 15 7.86 -52.12 12.88
C LEU A 15 6.47 -51.68 12.41
N SER A 16 5.60 -51.35 13.37
CA SER A 16 4.37 -50.60 13.10
C SER A 16 4.19 -49.50 14.15
N GLY A 17 5.27 -48.75 14.38
CA GLY A 17 5.16 -47.39 14.89
C GLY A 17 4.61 -46.53 13.76
N VAL A 18 3.29 -46.31 13.75
CA VAL A 18 2.71 -45.24 12.94
C VAL A 18 3.31 -43.96 13.48
N ALA A 19 4.27 -43.38 12.75
CA ALA A 19 4.75 -42.04 13.04
C ALA A 19 3.57 -41.10 12.84
N GLN A 20 2.85 -40.78 13.93
CA GLN A 20 1.88 -39.70 13.90
C GLN A 20 2.68 -38.42 13.67
N ALA A 21 2.55 -37.85 12.47
CA ALA A 21 3.07 -36.53 12.20
C ALA A 21 2.47 -35.58 13.25
N GLN A 22 3.32 -34.87 13.98
CA GLN A 22 2.87 -33.89 14.94
C GLN A 22 2.08 -32.81 14.20
N SER A 23 0.79 -32.70 14.49
CA SER A 23 -0.04 -31.62 13.97
C SER A 23 0.48 -30.29 14.52
N LEU A 24 0.93 -29.41 13.64
CA LEU A 24 1.44 -28.11 14.06
C LEU A 24 0.25 -27.21 14.42
N VAL A 25 0.29 -26.64 15.62
CA VAL A 25 -0.73 -25.72 16.09
C VAL A 25 -0.20 -24.29 15.89
N LEU A 26 -0.93 -23.46 15.13
CA LEU A 26 -0.51 -22.09 14.89
C LEU A 26 -0.59 -21.27 16.19
N PRO A 27 0.38 -20.37 16.45
CA PRO A 27 0.23 -19.40 17.54
C PRO A 27 -0.97 -18.48 17.26
N LEU A 28 -1.92 -18.43 18.19
CA LEU A 28 -3.08 -17.54 18.10
C LEU A 28 -2.71 -16.14 18.59
N TYR A 29 -2.88 -15.13 17.73
CA TYR A 29 -2.72 -13.73 18.09
C TYR A 29 -4.07 -13.03 18.03
N GLY A 30 -4.61 -12.62 19.18
CA GLY A 30 -5.91 -11.93 19.29
C GLY A 30 -7.08 -12.85 19.69
N GLU A 31 -8.29 -12.48 19.30
CA GLU A 31 -9.52 -13.24 19.59
C GLU A 31 -9.74 -14.34 18.54
N GLY A 32 -10.09 -15.56 18.96
CA GLY A 32 -10.37 -16.69 18.06
C GLY A 32 -10.12 -18.06 18.69
N ALA A 33 -10.33 -19.12 17.91
CA ALA A 33 -9.91 -20.48 18.25
C ALA A 33 -8.56 -20.78 17.59
N GLN A 34 -7.71 -21.55 18.26
CA GLN A 34 -6.40 -21.91 17.72
C GLN A 34 -6.58 -22.87 16.53
N GLU A 35 -6.02 -22.50 15.38
CA GLU A 35 -6.12 -23.32 14.17
C GLU A 35 -5.01 -24.37 14.14
N THR A 36 -5.39 -25.62 13.86
CA THR A 36 -4.43 -26.72 13.61
C THR A 36 -4.33 -26.90 12.12
N VAL A 37 -3.11 -26.75 11.58
CA VAL A 37 -2.89 -26.83 10.14
C VAL A 37 -2.21 -28.16 9.81
N THR A 38 -2.77 -28.88 8.84
CA THR A 38 -2.24 -30.18 8.38
C THR A 38 -0.97 -30.00 7.55
N ASP A 39 -0.94 -28.96 6.70
CA ASP A 39 0.17 -28.68 5.78
C ASP A 39 0.73 -27.27 5.98
N TYR A 40 2.04 -27.15 6.17
CA TYR A 40 2.72 -25.87 6.36
C TYR A 40 3.99 -25.80 5.50
N MET A 41 4.36 -24.57 5.12
CA MET A 41 5.64 -24.38 4.44
C MET A 41 6.79 -24.61 5.41
N THR A 42 7.90 -25.13 4.92
CA THR A 42 9.10 -25.40 5.74
C THR A 42 10.33 -24.74 5.17
N THR A 43 11.27 -24.39 6.04
CA THR A 43 12.61 -23.95 5.67
C THR A 43 13.67 -24.85 6.33
N THR A 44 14.79 -25.07 5.66
CA THR A 44 15.94 -25.80 6.18
C THR A 44 17.02 -24.83 6.64
N LEU A 45 17.43 -24.94 7.90
CA LEU A 45 18.56 -24.20 8.44
C LEU A 45 19.90 -24.77 7.93
N PRO A 46 21.00 -23.99 7.97
CA PRO A 46 22.34 -24.51 7.68
C PRO A 46 22.77 -25.70 8.57
N SER A 47 22.15 -25.85 9.75
CA SER A 47 22.33 -27.00 10.64
C SER A 47 21.66 -28.30 10.15
N GLY A 48 20.83 -28.24 9.10
CA GLY A 48 20.03 -29.36 8.60
C GLY A 48 18.67 -29.52 9.27
N GLU A 49 18.32 -28.67 10.25
CA GLU A 49 17.01 -28.67 10.90
C GLU A 49 15.92 -28.11 9.99
N ILE A 50 14.76 -28.78 9.95
CA ILE A 50 13.58 -28.36 9.18
C ILE A 50 12.62 -27.64 10.14
N LEU A 51 12.31 -26.38 9.86
CA LEU A 51 11.38 -25.58 10.65
C LEU A 51 10.15 -25.18 9.84
N PRO A 52 8.95 -25.21 10.44
CA PRO A 52 7.78 -24.58 9.83
C PRO A 52 8.00 -23.09 9.69
N TRP A 53 7.60 -22.55 8.55
CA TRP A 53 7.56 -21.12 8.30
C TRP A 53 6.15 -20.71 7.91
N PHE A 54 5.60 -19.74 8.63
CA PHE A 54 4.31 -19.14 8.33
C PHE A 54 4.43 -17.62 8.46
N PRO A 55 3.81 -16.85 7.55
CA PRO A 55 3.74 -15.40 7.71
C PRO A 55 2.89 -15.07 8.92
N ILE A 56 3.40 -14.20 9.81
CA ILE A 56 2.59 -13.64 10.89
C ILE A 56 1.60 -12.65 10.25
N PRO A 57 0.28 -12.82 10.45
CA PRO A 57 -0.69 -11.88 9.89
C PRO A 57 -0.50 -10.49 10.53
N GLU A 58 -0.58 -9.43 9.73
CA GLU A 58 -0.55 -8.06 10.23
C GLU A 58 -1.80 -7.80 11.09
N VAL A 59 -1.61 -7.59 12.40
CA VAL A 59 -2.69 -7.18 13.30
C VAL A 59 -2.78 -5.66 13.32
N VAL A 60 -3.89 -5.16 12.78
CA VAL A 60 -4.16 -3.73 12.70
C VAL A 60 -4.99 -3.29 13.91
N ILE A 61 -4.39 -2.51 14.79
CA ILE A 61 -5.10 -1.88 15.91
C ILE A 61 -5.60 -0.50 15.45
N VAL A 62 -6.92 -0.35 15.30
CA VAL A 62 -7.57 0.93 15.01
C VAL A 62 -8.37 1.42 16.21
N ARG A 63 -8.19 2.69 16.58
CA ARG A 63 -9.04 3.33 17.57
C ARG A 63 -10.44 3.52 16.99
N LYS A 64 -11.47 3.08 17.73
CA LYS A 64 -12.86 3.44 17.41
C LYS A 64 -13.02 4.96 17.46
N ARG A 65 -13.40 5.56 16.34
CA ARG A 65 -13.61 7.01 16.28
C ARG A 65 -14.90 7.40 17.00
N VAL A 66 -14.79 8.38 17.89
CA VAL A 66 -15.91 9.00 18.59
C VAL A 66 -16.07 10.41 18.05
N TRP A 67 -17.28 10.76 17.62
CA TRP A 67 -17.58 12.08 17.05
C TRP A 67 -18.02 13.03 18.16
N SER A 68 -17.52 14.27 18.12
CA SER A 68 -17.99 15.34 19.00
C SER A 68 -19.40 15.81 18.65
N SER A 69 -19.75 15.78 17.35
CA SER A 69 -21.07 16.16 16.83
C SER A 69 -21.37 15.48 15.50
N GLU A 70 -22.64 15.49 15.10
CA GLU A 70 -23.06 15.00 13.77
C GLU A 70 -22.51 15.89 12.64
N GLU A 71 -22.23 17.17 12.91
CA GLU A 71 -21.56 18.05 11.95
C GLU A 71 -20.11 17.62 11.70
N ALA A 72 -19.34 17.34 12.76
CA ALA A 72 -17.97 16.84 12.64
C ALA A 72 -17.93 15.53 11.86
N ARG A 73 -18.89 14.64 12.10
CA ARG A 73 -19.06 13.40 11.33
C ARG A 73 -19.31 13.69 9.85
N ARG A 74 -20.25 14.57 9.52
CA ARG A 74 -20.55 14.93 8.13
C ARG A 74 -19.36 15.58 7.43
N GLU A 75 -18.61 16.44 8.13
CA GLU A 75 -17.40 17.05 7.60
C GLU A 75 -16.35 16.01 7.25
N TYR A 76 -16.08 15.08 8.16
CA TYR A 76 -15.18 13.97 7.90
C TYR A 76 -15.64 13.11 6.73
N LEU A 77 -16.94 12.77 6.64
CA LEU A 77 -17.44 11.96 5.53
C LEU A 77 -17.29 12.69 4.18
N ARG A 78 -17.48 14.01 4.14
CA ARG A 78 -17.18 14.82 2.94
C ARG A 78 -15.70 14.80 2.61
N PHE A 79 -14.83 14.92 3.62
CA PHE A 79 -13.37 14.85 3.46
C PHE A 79 -12.94 13.48 2.92
N ARG A 80 -13.37 12.39 3.56
CA ARG A 80 -13.16 11.01 3.11
C ARG A 80 -13.61 10.80 1.68
N ARG A 81 -14.82 11.23 1.33
CA ARG A 81 -15.33 11.16 -0.05
C ARG A 81 -14.41 11.90 -1.02
N ASN A 82 -13.92 13.08 -0.65
CA ASN A 82 -13.00 13.84 -1.50
C ASN A 82 -11.66 13.12 -1.69
N VAL A 83 -11.06 12.58 -0.61
CA VAL A 83 -9.83 11.77 -0.67
C VAL A 83 -10.01 10.59 -1.62
N LEU A 84 -11.07 9.79 -1.43
CA LEU A 84 -11.32 8.61 -2.26
C LEU A 84 -11.63 8.97 -3.73
N LYS A 85 -12.27 10.12 -3.98
CA LYS A 85 -12.53 10.59 -5.35
C LYS A 85 -11.24 10.93 -6.08
N VAL A 86 -10.26 11.52 -5.40
CA VAL A 86 -9.01 11.98 -6.05
C VAL A 86 -7.92 10.92 -6.09
N LEU A 87 -7.98 9.92 -5.21
CA LEU A 87 -6.98 8.87 -5.07
C LEU A 87 -6.61 8.16 -6.41
N PRO A 88 -7.55 7.78 -7.30
CA PRO A 88 -7.19 7.12 -8.56
C PRO A 88 -6.29 7.95 -9.46
N TYR A 89 -6.42 9.28 -9.44
CA TYR A 89 -5.60 10.18 -10.25
C TYR A 89 -4.18 10.30 -9.68
N ALA A 90 -4.05 10.29 -8.36
CA ALA A 90 -2.74 10.26 -7.71
C ALA A 90 -2.00 8.94 -8.00
N ILE A 91 -2.71 7.81 -7.94
CA ILE A 91 -2.17 6.49 -8.34
C ILE A 91 -1.77 6.48 -9.82
N TYR A 92 -2.57 7.11 -10.70
CA TYR A 92 -2.20 7.23 -12.10
C TYR A 92 -0.89 8.01 -12.27
N ALA A 93 -0.75 9.16 -11.61
CA ALA A 93 0.50 9.93 -11.62
C ALA A 93 1.68 9.09 -11.12
N GLN A 94 1.53 8.41 -9.99
CA GLN A 94 2.54 7.48 -9.45
C GLN A 94 3.00 6.48 -10.52
N LYS A 95 2.08 5.80 -11.19
CA LYS A 95 2.42 4.84 -12.25
C LYS A 95 3.18 5.44 -13.43
N ARG A 96 2.92 6.71 -13.76
CA ARG A 96 3.68 7.42 -14.82
C ARG A 96 5.11 7.69 -14.37
N TYR A 97 5.31 8.14 -13.13
CA TYR A 97 6.65 8.33 -12.56
C TYR A 97 7.38 7.00 -12.38
N ASP A 98 6.72 5.94 -11.90
CA ASP A 98 7.33 4.60 -11.80
C ASP A 98 7.77 4.07 -13.17
N GLN A 99 7.02 4.38 -14.24
CA GLN A 99 7.40 4.04 -15.61
C GLN A 99 8.59 4.87 -16.07
N LEU A 100 8.58 6.18 -15.80
CA LEU A 100 9.70 7.05 -16.08
C LEU A 100 10.97 6.52 -15.41
N ASP A 101 10.93 6.19 -14.12
CA ASP A 101 12.09 5.67 -13.39
C ASP A 101 12.66 4.40 -14.04
N ARG A 102 11.80 3.49 -14.51
CA ARG A 102 12.21 2.30 -15.27
C ARG A 102 12.86 2.66 -16.60
N ASP A 103 12.27 3.58 -17.35
CA ASP A 103 12.77 3.99 -18.65
C ASP A 103 14.14 4.69 -18.50
N LEU A 104 14.26 5.58 -17.51
CA LEU A 104 15.50 6.28 -17.19
C LEU A 104 16.63 5.33 -16.78
N ALA A 105 16.32 4.26 -16.04
CA ALA A 105 17.30 3.25 -15.67
C ALA A 105 17.87 2.47 -16.88
N MET A 106 17.15 2.44 -18.01
CA MET A 106 17.53 1.73 -19.23
C MET A 106 18.17 2.63 -20.29
N THR A 107 18.11 3.95 -20.12
CA THR A 107 18.58 4.94 -21.10
C THR A 107 19.93 5.54 -20.71
N SER A 108 20.95 5.35 -21.55
CA SER A 108 22.29 5.94 -21.36
C SER A 108 22.44 7.33 -22.01
N ASN A 109 21.50 7.74 -22.88
CA ASN A 109 21.58 8.98 -23.64
C ASN A 109 20.92 10.14 -22.89
N LYS A 110 21.69 11.19 -22.59
CA LYS A 110 21.22 12.38 -21.89
C LYS A 110 20.05 13.09 -22.59
N LYS A 111 20.06 13.19 -23.92
CA LYS A 111 18.99 13.87 -24.67
C LYS A 111 17.68 13.09 -24.61
N GLU A 112 17.77 11.77 -24.65
CA GLU A 112 16.62 10.89 -24.53
C GLU A 112 16.07 10.90 -23.10
N HIS A 113 16.96 10.92 -22.09
CA HIS A 113 16.59 11.11 -20.69
C HIS A 113 15.77 12.39 -20.47
N GLU A 114 16.22 13.53 -21.01
CA GLU A 114 15.47 14.80 -20.94
C GLU A 114 14.09 14.69 -21.62
N THR A 115 14.03 14.02 -22.77
CA THR A 115 12.77 13.81 -23.53
C THR A 115 11.77 12.94 -22.76
N LEU A 116 12.25 11.90 -22.05
CA LEU A 116 11.41 11.01 -21.25
C LEU A 116 10.80 11.75 -20.05
N VAL A 117 11.61 12.55 -19.34
CA VAL A 117 11.16 13.38 -18.23
C VAL A 117 10.08 14.36 -18.72
N GLU A 118 10.37 15.12 -19.79
CA GLU A 118 9.44 16.10 -20.34
C GLU A 118 8.11 15.46 -20.78
N ARG A 119 8.18 14.28 -21.40
CA ARG A 119 6.97 13.53 -21.79
C ARG A 119 6.14 13.13 -20.57
N CYS A 120 6.77 12.57 -19.53
CA CYS A 120 6.08 12.16 -18.32
C CYS A 120 5.43 13.36 -17.62
N GLU A 121 6.16 14.46 -17.47
CA GLU A 121 5.62 15.70 -16.91
C GLU A 121 4.42 16.22 -17.71
N ASN A 122 4.53 16.24 -19.05
CA ASN A 122 3.43 16.67 -19.90
C ASN A 122 2.20 15.77 -19.79
N ASP A 123 2.38 14.45 -19.72
CA ASP A 123 1.27 13.50 -19.56
C ASP A 123 0.54 13.71 -18.22
N VAL A 124 1.31 13.86 -17.14
CA VAL A 124 0.75 14.11 -15.80
C VAL A 124 0.07 15.48 -15.75
N LYS A 125 0.69 16.53 -16.30
CA LYS A 125 0.12 17.89 -16.39
C LYS A 125 -1.18 17.90 -17.19
N GLN A 126 -1.25 17.23 -18.34
CA GLN A 126 -2.46 17.18 -19.17
C GLN A 126 -3.60 16.43 -18.48
N MET A 127 -3.32 15.27 -17.89
CA MET A 127 -4.29 14.53 -17.08
C MET A 127 -4.79 15.41 -15.94
N PHE A 128 -3.88 16.02 -15.19
CA PHE A 128 -4.22 16.87 -14.07
C PHE A 128 -5.09 18.06 -14.51
N ASN A 129 -4.76 18.74 -15.62
CA ASN A 129 -5.54 19.86 -16.14
C ASN A 129 -6.97 19.46 -16.52
N ARG A 130 -7.13 18.32 -17.22
CA ARG A 130 -8.43 17.80 -17.60
C ARG A 130 -9.31 17.49 -16.38
N GLU A 131 -8.74 16.82 -15.39
CA GLU A 131 -9.50 16.33 -14.25
C GLU A 131 -9.80 17.44 -13.24
N ILE A 132 -8.84 18.31 -12.95
CA ILE A 132 -8.97 19.33 -11.90
C ILE A 132 -9.97 20.42 -12.25
N LYS A 133 -10.18 20.71 -13.53
CA LYS A 133 -11.23 21.63 -13.99
C LYS A 133 -12.63 21.21 -13.50
N ASN A 134 -12.84 19.92 -13.30
CA ASN A 134 -14.11 19.35 -12.82
C ASN A 134 -14.11 19.05 -11.31
N MET A 135 -13.06 19.46 -10.59
CA MET A 135 -12.91 19.24 -9.15
C MET A 135 -13.26 20.49 -8.34
N THR A 136 -13.69 20.27 -7.10
CA THR A 136 -13.78 21.37 -6.14
C THR A 136 -12.38 21.79 -5.68
N ILE A 137 -12.25 23.00 -5.14
CA ILE A 137 -10.97 23.48 -4.61
C ILE A 137 -10.40 22.51 -3.57
N SER A 138 -11.23 22.00 -2.65
CA SER A 138 -10.79 21.03 -1.65
C SER A 138 -10.31 19.71 -2.26
N GLN A 139 -10.96 19.23 -3.33
CA GLN A 139 -10.52 18.02 -4.04
C GLN A 139 -9.16 18.24 -4.71
N GLY A 140 -8.99 19.32 -5.47
CA GLY A 140 -7.71 19.60 -6.13
C GLY A 140 -6.56 19.81 -5.14
N LYS A 141 -6.82 20.44 -3.98
CA LYS A 141 -5.83 20.54 -2.89
C LYS A 141 -5.37 19.18 -2.38
N ILE A 142 -6.30 18.25 -2.15
CA ILE A 142 -5.96 16.88 -1.72
C ILE A 142 -5.19 16.16 -2.82
N LEU A 143 -5.57 16.30 -4.09
CA LEU A 143 -4.88 15.65 -5.20
C LEU A 143 -3.42 16.07 -5.29
N ILE A 144 -3.13 17.37 -5.18
CA ILE A 144 -1.77 17.93 -5.16
C ILE A 144 -0.92 17.27 -4.06
N LYS A 145 -1.48 17.19 -2.84
CA LYS A 145 -0.84 16.55 -1.70
C LYS A 145 -0.57 15.07 -1.94
N LEU A 146 -1.53 14.35 -2.53
CA LEU A 146 -1.34 12.92 -2.83
C LEU A 146 -0.28 12.69 -3.91
N ILE A 147 -0.23 13.51 -4.95
CA ILE A 147 0.82 13.40 -5.97
C ILE A 147 2.18 13.62 -5.32
N ASP A 148 2.33 14.69 -4.53
CA ASP A 148 3.56 14.96 -3.77
C ASP A 148 3.94 13.78 -2.85
N ARG A 149 2.97 13.20 -2.13
CA ARG A 149 3.14 12.01 -1.29
C ARG A 149 3.64 10.79 -2.05
N TYR A 150 3.10 10.51 -3.24
CA TYR A 150 3.43 9.30 -3.98
C TYR A 150 4.70 9.42 -4.83
N THR A 151 5.02 10.63 -5.30
CA THR A 151 6.07 10.83 -6.29
C THR A 151 7.26 11.63 -5.76
N GLY A 152 7.10 12.37 -4.65
CA GLY A 152 8.13 13.27 -4.13
C GLY A 152 8.46 14.46 -5.05
N HIS A 153 7.73 14.64 -6.15
CA HIS A 153 7.91 15.74 -7.10
C HIS A 153 6.94 16.88 -6.83
N THR A 154 7.47 18.11 -6.82
CA THR A 154 6.71 19.31 -6.49
C THR A 154 5.59 19.59 -7.49
N SER A 155 4.35 19.41 -7.04
CA SER A 155 3.14 19.60 -7.83
C SER A 155 2.71 21.07 -8.03
N TYR A 156 3.42 22.02 -7.42
CA TYR A 156 3.15 23.46 -7.57
C TYR A 156 3.38 23.94 -9.00
N GLU A 157 4.48 23.54 -9.64
CA GLU A 157 4.82 23.99 -11.00
C GLU A 157 3.79 23.51 -12.01
N MET A 158 3.31 22.27 -11.84
CA MET A 158 2.20 21.72 -12.62
C MET A 158 0.95 22.58 -12.53
N VAL A 159 0.60 23.07 -11.33
CA VAL A 159 -0.56 23.93 -11.12
C VAL A 159 -0.34 25.32 -11.72
N LYS A 160 0.83 25.92 -11.51
CA LYS A 160 1.15 27.28 -11.96
C LYS A 160 1.10 27.43 -13.48
N GLU A 161 1.54 26.41 -14.20
CA GLU A 161 1.58 26.39 -15.67
C GLU A 161 0.24 26.06 -16.33
N MET A 162 -0.76 25.67 -15.54
CA MET A 162 -2.10 25.44 -16.06
C MET A 162 -2.65 26.72 -16.69
N LYS A 163 -2.96 26.68 -17.98
CA LYS A 163 -3.60 27.79 -18.70
C LYS A 163 -5.10 27.56 -18.81
N GLY A 164 -5.88 28.60 -18.50
CA GLY A 164 -7.29 28.76 -18.91
C GLY A 164 -8.27 27.70 -18.38
N GLY A 165 -8.98 28.01 -17.29
CA GLY A 165 -10.12 27.21 -16.82
C GLY A 165 -10.15 26.91 -15.32
N VAL A 166 -9.07 27.26 -14.61
CA VAL A 166 -8.98 27.13 -13.16
C VAL A 166 -9.28 28.47 -12.49
N SER A 167 -10.10 28.44 -11.43
CA SER A 167 -10.51 29.64 -10.71
C SER A 167 -9.33 30.32 -10.01
N ALA A 168 -9.31 31.66 -9.95
CA ALA A 168 -8.34 32.42 -9.15
C ALA A 168 -8.32 31.97 -7.67
N PHE A 169 -9.47 31.59 -7.12
CA PHE A 169 -9.58 31.05 -5.76
C PHE A 169 -8.85 29.72 -5.58
N PHE A 170 -8.78 28.91 -6.64
CA PHE A 170 -8.00 27.69 -6.61
C PHE A 170 -6.50 28.01 -6.52
N TYR A 171 -6.00 28.90 -7.39
CA TYR A 171 -4.59 29.33 -7.35
C TYR A 171 -4.20 29.94 -6.00
N GLN A 172 -5.03 30.81 -5.44
CA GLN A 172 -4.83 31.36 -4.09
C GLN A 172 -4.83 30.25 -3.03
N GLY A 173 -5.76 29.31 -3.13
CA GLY A 173 -5.86 28.18 -2.23
C GLY A 173 -4.64 27.26 -2.27
N VAL A 174 -4.07 27.03 -3.45
CA VAL A 174 -2.85 26.24 -3.66
C VAL A 174 -1.63 27.01 -3.17
N ALA A 175 -1.49 28.29 -3.54
CA ALA A 175 -0.40 29.14 -3.06
C ALA A 175 -0.33 29.19 -1.52
N LYS A 176 -1.47 29.18 -0.83
CA LYS A 176 -1.52 29.11 0.64
C LYS A 176 -0.98 27.79 1.22
N ILE A 177 -1.13 26.67 0.51
CA ILE A 177 -0.62 25.37 0.95
C ILE A 177 0.90 25.31 0.77
N PHE A 178 1.42 25.81 -0.35
CA PHE A 178 2.85 25.82 -0.62
C PHE A 178 3.61 26.93 0.11
N GLY A 179 2.90 27.95 0.62
CA GLY A 179 3.47 29.02 1.43
C GLY A 179 4.69 29.68 0.78
N HIS A 180 5.77 29.83 1.55
CA HIS A 180 7.08 30.28 1.06
C HIS A 180 8.02 29.12 0.69
N ASN A 181 7.69 27.88 1.07
CA ASN A 181 8.52 26.72 0.84
C ASN A 181 7.87 25.81 -0.20
N LEU A 182 8.18 26.09 -1.47
CA LEU A 182 7.65 25.37 -2.63
C LEU A 182 8.08 23.88 -2.69
N LYS A 183 8.89 23.39 -1.73
CA LYS A 183 9.52 22.07 -1.78
C LYS A 183 8.58 20.89 -1.51
N SER A 184 7.50 21.07 -0.76
CA SER A 184 6.53 19.98 -0.50
C SER A 184 5.19 20.54 -0.04
N ALA A 185 4.10 19.95 -0.53
CA ALA A 185 2.73 20.27 -0.12
C ALA A 185 2.16 19.26 0.88
N TYR A 186 2.72 18.07 0.97
CA TYR A 186 2.27 17.01 1.86
C TYR A 186 3.09 16.99 3.15
N ASP A 187 2.41 17.09 4.30
CA ASP A 187 3.05 16.91 5.60
C ASP A 187 2.43 15.70 6.32
N PRO A 188 3.19 14.61 6.57
CA PRO A 188 2.66 13.44 7.28
C PRO A 188 2.03 13.76 8.65
N LYS A 189 2.46 14.83 9.33
CA LYS A 189 1.92 15.24 10.64
C LYS A 189 0.58 15.94 10.51
N GLU A 190 0.40 16.77 9.49
CA GLU A 190 -0.85 17.50 9.26
C GLU A 190 -1.86 16.67 8.46
N ASP A 191 -1.37 15.86 7.53
CA ASP A 191 -2.15 15.09 6.56
C ASP A 191 -2.37 13.63 6.97
N PHE A 192 -2.11 13.27 8.24
CA PHE A 192 -2.28 11.91 8.77
C PHE A 192 -3.69 11.34 8.55
N GLU A 193 -4.71 12.19 8.49
CA GLU A 193 -6.09 11.76 8.25
C GLU A 193 -6.27 11.23 6.80
N ILE A 194 -5.54 11.79 5.84
CA ILE A 194 -5.48 11.27 4.46
C ILE A 194 -4.90 9.85 4.48
N GLU A 195 -3.82 9.62 5.23
CA GLU A 195 -3.20 8.29 5.38
C GLU A 195 -4.16 7.27 5.98
N ASN A 196 -4.86 7.65 7.04
CA ASN A 196 -5.83 6.77 7.68
C ASN A 196 -6.92 6.33 6.68
N ILE A 197 -7.42 7.26 5.87
CA ILE A 197 -8.43 6.97 4.85
C ILE A 197 -7.88 6.05 3.75
N ILE A 198 -6.65 6.29 3.27
CA ILE A 198 -6.02 5.44 2.25
C ILE A 198 -5.80 4.03 2.79
N ARG A 199 -5.24 3.89 4.00
CA ARG A 199 -5.00 2.59 4.63
C ARG A 199 -6.30 1.84 4.88
N GLU A 200 -7.36 2.53 5.32
CA GLU A 200 -8.70 1.93 5.46
C GLU A 200 -9.22 1.43 4.09
N PHE A 201 -9.08 2.24 3.05
CA PHE A 201 -9.50 1.89 1.70
C PHE A 201 -8.72 0.70 1.13
N GLU A 202 -7.40 0.68 1.27
CA GLU A 202 -6.54 -0.42 0.84
C GLU A 202 -6.82 -1.71 1.62
N ARG A 203 -7.19 -1.63 2.90
CA ARG A 203 -7.59 -2.83 3.67
C ARG A 203 -8.95 -3.36 3.23
N SER A 204 -9.87 -2.47 2.86
CA SER A 204 -11.20 -2.86 2.36
C SER A 204 -11.15 -3.56 1.00
N ARG A 205 -10.05 -3.46 0.26
CA ARG A 205 -9.83 -4.13 -1.03
C ARG A 205 -8.62 -5.04 -0.95
N PRO A 206 -8.75 -6.37 -1.05
CA PRO A 206 -7.57 -7.23 -1.13
C PRO A 206 -6.71 -6.76 -2.30
N LYS A 207 -5.42 -6.48 -2.05
CA LYS A 207 -4.46 -6.17 -3.11
C LYS A 207 -4.46 -7.36 -4.09
N PRO A 208 -4.55 -7.14 -5.41
CA PRO A 208 -4.19 -8.21 -6.34
C PRO A 208 -2.74 -8.59 -6.01
N VAL A 209 -2.52 -9.89 -5.79
CA VAL A 209 -1.17 -10.44 -5.72
C VAL A 209 -0.50 -10.06 -7.05
N MET A 210 0.47 -9.15 -6.99
CA MET A 210 1.33 -8.80 -8.13
C MET A 210 2.33 -9.93 -8.33
#